data_AF-A0A8X7SSD2-F1
#
_entry.id   AF-A0A8X7SSD2-F1
#
_cell.length_a   1.000
_cell.length_b   1.000
_cell.length_c   1.000
_cell.angle_alpha   90.00
_cell.angle_beta   90.00
_cell.angle_gamma   90.00
#
_symmetry.space_group_name_H-M   'P 1'
#
loop_
_entity.id
_entity.type
_entity.pdbx_description
1 polymer ?
#
loop_
_entity_poly.entity_id
_entity_poly.type
_entity_poly.pdbx_seq_one_letter_code
_entity_poly.pdbx_strand_id
1 'polypeptide(L)'
;TGLTGAKDGKPKPDGAWSSEETVDFLMKSIQKGFFYVLCPDNETPHRKVDLARMQWNLSDIIEDRPALSRLHDEWVPKFSENMKGKGLA
;
A
#
# COMPACT_ATOMS: atom_id res chain seq x y z
N THR A 1 -9.53 -8.53 14.91
CA THR A 1 -10.02 -7.52 13.95
C THR A 1 -11.09 -8.17 13.11
N GLY A 2 -12.34 -7.70 13.17
CA GLY A 2 -13.44 -8.30 12.40
C GLY A 2 -13.41 -7.82 10.95
N LEU A 3 -13.04 -8.71 10.02
CA LEU A 3 -12.99 -8.42 8.57
C LEU A 3 -14.38 -8.11 7.95
N THR A 4 -15.47 -8.25 8.71
CA THR A 4 -16.87 -8.12 8.23
C THR A 4 -17.60 -6.92 8.83
N GLY A 5 -16.88 -5.85 9.17
CA GLY A 5 -17.41 -4.69 9.91
C GLY A 5 -18.42 -3.79 9.19
N ALA A 6 -18.88 -4.14 7.99
CA ALA A 6 -20.00 -3.46 7.32
C ALA A 6 -21.31 -3.84 8.03
N LYS A 7 -21.52 -3.33 9.24
CA LYS A 7 -22.87 -3.26 9.82
C LYS A 7 -23.65 -2.24 9.02
N ASP A 8 -24.87 -2.59 8.61
CA ASP A 8 -25.81 -1.69 7.96
C ASP A 8 -25.88 -0.35 8.70
N GLY A 9 -25.65 0.75 7.98
CA GLY A 9 -25.82 2.12 8.48
C GLY A 9 -24.59 2.80 9.09
N LYS A 10 -23.41 2.16 9.13
CA LYS A 10 -22.17 2.91 9.48
C LYS A 10 -21.59 3.59 8.24
N PRO A 11 -21.20 4.88 8.32
CA PRO A 11 -20.51 5.54 7.21
C PRO A 11 -19.18 4.85 6.95
N LYS A 12 -18.83 4.73 5.66
CA LYS A 12 -17.53 4.23 5.22
C LYS A 12 -16.42 5.11 5.83
N PRO A 13 -15.33 4.55 6.38
CA PRO A 13 -14.17 5.34 6.78
C PRO A 13 -13.62 6.15 5.60
N ASP A 14 -13.13 7.35 5.87
CA ASP A 14 -12.60 8.24 4.82
C ASP A 14 -11.42 7.59 4.09
N GLY A 15 -10.57 6.85 4.83
CA GLY A 15 -9.37 6.20 4.30
C GLY A 15 -9.59 4.97 3.41
N ALA A 16 -10.77 4.34 3.44
CA ALA A 16 -11.03 3.10 2.73
C ALA A 16 -11.88 3.31 1.47
N TRP A 17 -11.70 2.50 0.44
CA TRP A 17 -12.65 2.44 -0.68
C TRP A 17 -13.91 1.65 -0.34
N SER A 18 -15.01 1.95 -1.04
CA SER A 18 -16.20 1.12 -1.04
C SER A 18 -15.98 -0.16 -1.85
N SER A 19 -16.88 -1.13 -1.69
CA SER A 19 -16.90 -2.35 -2.51
C SER A 19 -17.04 -2.02 -3.99
N GLU A 20 -17.89 -1.06 -4.33
CA GLU A 20 -18.19 -0.65 -5.70
C GLU A 20 -16.97 0.00 -6.35
N GLU A 21 -16.30 0.92 -5.65
CA GLU A 21 -15.06 1.56 -6.13
C GLU A 21 -13.97 0.52 -6.45
N THR A 22 -13.84 -0.47 -5.56
CA THR A 22 -12.87 -1.57 -5.72
C THR A 22 -13.18 -2.42 -6.94
N VAL A 23 -14.45 -2.82 -7.12
CA VAL A 23 -14.89 -3.65 -8.25
C VAL A 23 -14.75 -2.88 -9.57
N ASP A 24 -15.15 -1.62 -9.61
CA ASP A 24 -15.03 -0.79 -10.82
C ASP A 24 -13.57 -0.64 -11.26
N PHE A 25 -12.66 -0.44 -10.31
CA PHE A 25 -11.23 -0.37 -10.59
C PHE A 25 -10.66 -1.72 -11.05
N LEU A 26 -11.09 -2.83 -10.42
CA LEU A 26 -10.69 -4.18 -10.81
C LEU A 26 -11.10 -4.49 -12.25
N MET A 27 -12.35 -4.24 -12.63
CA MET A 27 -12.86 -4.52 -13.98
C MET A 27 -12.09 -3.73 -15.05
N LYS A 28 -11.80 -2.45 -14.79
CA LYS A 28 -10.95 -1.62 -15.67
C LYS A 28 -9.52 -2.14 -15.76
N SER A 29 -8.99 -2.71 -14.69
CA SER A 29 -7.62 -3.26 -14.65
C SER A 29 -7.51 -4.58 -15.40
N ILE A 30 -8.53 -5.45 -15.30
CA ILE A 30 -8.61 -6.70 -16.07
C ILE A 30 -8.66 -6.41 -17.57
N GLN A 31 -9.46 -5.42 -18.00
CA GLN A 31 -9.51 -4.99 -19.41
C GLN A 31 -8.15 -4.52 -19.95
N LYS A 32 -7.27 -4.02 -19.07
CA LYS A 32 -5.88 -3.63 -19.40
C LYS A 32 -4.89 -4.79 -19.34
N GLY A 33 -5.33 -6.00 -19.01
CA GLY A 33 -4.48 -7.19 -18.90
C GLY A 33 -3.58 -7.22 -17.66
N PHE A 34 -3.91 -6.45 -16.61
CA PHE A 34 -3.14 -6.49 -15.38
C PHE A 34 -3.45 -7.73 -14.54
N PHE A 35 -2.40 -8.47 -14.15
CA PHE A 35 -2.52 -9.60 -13.22
C PHE A 35 -2.56 -9.13 -11.76
N TYR A 36 -1.64 -8.26 -11.36
CA TYR A 36 -1.62 -7.66 -10.02
C TYR A 36 -2.33 -6.31 -10.03
N VAL A 37 -3.51 -6.27 -9.40
CA VAL A 37 -4.29 -5.05 -9.20
C VAL A 37 -4.03 -4.52 -7.81
N LEU A 38 -3.16 -3.52 -7.73
CA LEU A 38 -2.97 -2.74 -6.51
C LEU A 38 -4.03 -1.64 -6.47
N CYS A 39 -5.04 -1.84 -5.63
CA CYS A 39 -6.08 -0.86 -5.38
C CYS A 39 -5.49 0.33 -4.61
N PRO A 40 -5.68 1.56 -5.09
CA PRO A 40 -5.51 2.74 -4.26
C PRO A 40 -6.40 2.69 -3.00
N ASP A 41 -6.01 3.48 -2.01
CA ASP A 41 -6.85 3.87 -0.89
C ASP A 41 -6.88 5.41 -0.82
N ASN A 42 -7.57 5.97 0.17
CA ASN A 42 -7.63 7.42 0.34
C ASN A 42 -6.56 7.95 1.32
N GLU A 43 -5.63 7.11 1.80
CA GLU A 43 -4.61 7.46 2.78
C GLU A 43 -3.20 7.54 2.18
N THR A 44 -2.95 6.78 1.11
CA THR A 44 -1.68 6.70 0.40
C THR A 44 -1.79 7.52 -0.87
N PRO A 45 -1.17 8.71 -0.94
CA PRO A 45 -1.44 9.68 -2.00
C PRO A 45 -1.16 9.15 -3.41
N HIS A 46 -0.19 8.23 -3.55
CA HIS A 46 0.30 7.78 -4.85
C HIS A 46 0.69 6.30 -4.85
N ARG A 47 0.27 5.57 -5.90
CA ARG A 47 0.73 4.20 -6.22
C ARG A 47 2.26 4.03 -6.14
N LYS A 48 3.02 5.10 -6.44
CA LYS A 48 4.48 5.11 -6.34
C LYS A 48 4.99 4.82 -4.93
N VAL A 49 4.27 5.28 -3.90
CA VAL A 49 4.60 5.03 -2.48
C VAL A 49 4.47 3.54 -2.17
N ASP A 50 3.38 2.90 -2.61
CA ASP A 50 3.20 1.46 -2.39
C ASP A 50 4.26 0.64 -3.11
N LEU A 51 4.56 0.98 -4.37
CA LEU A 51 5.64 0.34 -5.11
C LEU A 51 6.99 0.47 -4.39
N ALA A 52 7.29 1.65 -3.83
CA ALA A 52 8.52 1.88 -3.08
C ALA A 52 8.55 1.08 -1.77
N ARG A 53 7.43 0.96 -1.06
CA ARG A 53 7.29 0.14 0.15
C ARG A 53 7.44 -1.35 -0.15
N MET A 54 6.83 -1.84 -1.23
CA MET A 54 6.98 -3.22 -1.68
C MET A 54 8.42 -3.53 -2.06
N GLN A 55 9.07 -2.63 -2.82
CA GLN A 55 10.49 -2.78 -3.17
C GLN A 55 11.37 -2.84 -1.92
N TRP A 56 11.12 -1.96 -0.95
CA TRP A 56 11.87 -1.94 0.32
C TRP A 56 11.72 -3.25 1.09
N ASN A 57 10.49 -3.76 1.23
CA ASN A 57 10.24 -5.02 1.92
C ASN A 57 10.89 -6.22 1.21
N LEU A 58 10.94 -6.22 -0.12
CA LEU A 58 11.67 -7.26 -0.87
C LEU A 58 13.18 -7.17 -0.62
N SER A 59 13.72 -5.94 -0.51
CA SER A 59 15.13 -5.73 -0.14
C SER A 59 15.46 -6.23 1.26
N ASP A 60 14.49 -6.29 2.19
CA ASP A 60 14.75 -6.90 3.51
C ASP A 60 15.17 -8.37 3.38
N ILE A 61 14.56 -9.10 2.44
CA ILE A 61 14.88 -10.50 2.17
C ILE A 61 16.20 -10.62 1.39
N ILE A 62 16.40 -9.76 0.38
CA ILE A 62 17.56 -9.83 -0.51
C ILE A 62 18.87 -9.49 0.23
N GLU A 63 18.80 -8.58 1.21
CA GLU A 63 19.98 -8.04 1.90
C GLU A 63 20.08 -8.50 3.36
N ASP A 64 19.31 -9.52 3.75
CA ASP A 64 19.26 -10.06 5.13
C ASP A 64 19.07 -8.97 6.20
N ARG A 65 18.18 -8.00 5.93
CA ARG A 65 17.83 -6.93 6.88
C ARG A 65 16.82 -7.48 7.92
N PRO A 66 16.64 -6.81 9.06
CA PRO A 66 15.58 -7.15 10.00
C PRO A 66 14.20 -7.14 9.33
N ALA A 67 13.33 -8.07 9.72
CA ALA A 67 11.97 -8.13 9.20
C ALA A 67 11.22 -6.81 9.48
N LEU A 68 10.49 -6.32 8.46
CA LEU A 68 9.79 -5.03 8.50
C LEU A 68 10.74 -3.88 8.82
N SER A 69 11.93 -3.85 8.18
CA SER A 69 12.99 -2.89 8.53
C SER A 69 12.54 -1.43 8.46
N ARG A 70 11.54 -1.12 7.63
CA ARG A 70 10.92 0.23 7.57
C ARG A 70 10.29 0.71 8.90
N LEU A 71 10.07 -0.18 9.86
CA LEU A 71 9.55 0.09 11.20
C LEU A 71 10.60 -0.18 12.30
N HIS A 72 11.77 -0.68 11.95
CA HIS A 72 12.85 -0.95 12.90
C HIS A 72 13.62 0.34 13.18
N ASP A 73 13.84 0.68 14.44
CA ASP A 73 14.40 1.97 14.87
C ASP A 73 15.69 2.36 14.12
N GLU A 74 16.63 1.42 13.98
CA GLU A 74 17.90 1.66 13.26
C GLU A 74 17.77 1.80 11.73
N TRP A 75 16.64 1.37 11.15
CA TRP A 75 16.43 1.32 9.70
C TRP A 75 15.38 2.34 9.21
N VAL A 76 14.54 2.88 10.10
CA VAL A 76 13.60 3.98 9.81
C VAL A 76 14.30 5.19 9.16
N PRO A 77 15.50 5.64 9.61
CA PRO A 77 16.21 6.73 8.95
C PRO A 77 16.59 6.38 7.50
N LYS A 78 17.11 5.16 7.27
CA LYS A 78 17.49 4.67 5.94
C LYS A 78 16.28 4.55 5.01
N PHE A 79 15.16 4.08 5.54
CA PHE A 79 13.90 4.05 4.79
C PHE A 79 13.46 5.47 4.40
N SER A 80 13.51 6.41 5.34
CA SER A 80 13.14 7.80 5.10
C SER A 80 14.03 8.46 4.04
N GLU A 81 15.34 8.23 4.07
CA GLU A 81 16.27 8.69 3.04
C GLU A 81 15.97 8.08 1.67
N ASN A 82 15.68 6.78 1.61
CA ASN A 82 15.28 6.12 0.38
C ASN A 82 13.98 6.69 -0.20
N MET A 83 12.99 7.01 0.64
CA MET A 83 11.76 7.67 0.20
C MET A 83 12.02 9.09 -0.30
N LYS A 84 12.87 9.87 0.38
CA LYS A 84 13.30 11.22 -0.06
C LYS A 84 14.01 11.17 -1.40
N GLY A 85 14.95 10.24 -1.59
CA GLY A 85 15.68 10.06 -2.85
C GLY A 85 14.78 9.68 -4.04
N LYS A 86 13.60 9.12 -3.78
CA LYS A 86 12.56 8.83 -4.79
C LYS A 86 11.56 9.98 -4.99
N GLY A 87 11.66 11.07 -4.22
CA GLY A 87 10.69 12.16 -4.21
C GLY A 87 9.33 11.75 -3.65
N LEU A 88 9.32 10.82 -2.68
CA LEU A 88 8.10 10.21 -2.11
C LEU A 88 7.99 10.42 -0.58
N ALA A 89 8.80 11.33 -0.03
CA ALA A 89 8.81 11.67 1.38
C ALA A 89 8.06 12.97 1.66
#